data_AF-A0A927Y1A9-F1
#
_entry.id   AF-A0A927Y1A9-F1
#
_cell.length_a   1.000
_cell.length_b   1.000
_cell.length_c   1.000
_cell.angle_alpha   90.00
_cell.angle_beta   90.00
_cell.angle_gamma   90.00
#
_symmetry.space_group_name_H-M   'P 1'
#
loop_
_entity.id
_entity.type
_entity.pdbx_description
1 polymer ?
#
loop_
_entity_poly.entity_id
_entity_poly.type
_entity_poly.pdbx_seq_one_letter_code
_entity_poly.pdbx_strand_id
1 'polypeptide(L)'
;MVPNDKKAYIDSILRDFPKSSHLNHSICEKCGGKCCQRGGCGLMTCDVSEMSVDGIRRMLDTGKYSITFFFAGMEEIIPVMSAREVNAERVNNSIIRRPCSLQQQNGCSFSDEERPTMGLLYVPNSQGNCEMLVDSLELAFDWYPCKELMEQVVLLETGKNTTELFYNGCINAAMQIRQKLDQNLELTETEEQALVVLDLTGIIMLLEE
;
A
#
# COMPACT_ATOMS: atom_id res chain seq x y z
N MET A 1 -17.48 -8.28 0.75
CA MET A 1 -16.51 -9.38 0.90
C MET A 1 -15.99 -9.67 -0.50
N VAL A 2 -14.70 -9.49 -0.73
CA VAL A 2 -14.11 -9.80 -2.03
C VAL A 2 -14.18 -11.31 -2.26
N PRO A 3 -14.57 -11.77 -3.47
CA PRO A 3 -14.54 -13.18 -3.79
C PRO A 3 -13.15 -13.79 -3.55
N ASN A 4 -13.08 -15.00 -3.01
CA ASN A 4 -11.83 -15.75 -2.84
C ASN A 4 -11.12 -16.05 -4.17
N ASP A 5 -11.78 -15.82 -5.31
CA ASP A 5 -11.20 -15.92 -6.64
C ASP A 5 -10.84 -14.54 -7.16
N LYS A 6 -9.54 -14.23 -7.12
CA LYS A 6 -8.94 -13.00 -7.64
C LYS A 6 -9.37 -12.70 -9.08
N LYS A 7 -9.36 -13.71 -9.96
CA LYS A 7 -9.68 -13.52 -11.37
C LYS A 7 -11.15 -13.15 -11.53
N ALA A 8 -12.05 -13.85 -10.84
CA ALA A 8 -13.47 -13.56 -10.87
C ALA A 8 -13.77 -12.15 -10.33
N TYR A 9 -13.08 -11.71 -9.27
CA TYR A 9 -13.22 -10.36 -8.73
C TYR A 9 -12.77 -9.29 -9.73
N ILE A 10 -11.56 -9.43 -10.28
CA ILE A 10 -11.03 -8.51 -11.30
C ILE A 10 -11.97 -8.46 -12.52
N ASP A 11 -12.39 -9.62 -13.03
CA ASP A 11 -13.32 -9.71 -14.17
C ASP A 11 -14.68 -9.05 -13.87
N SER A 12 -15.12 -9.05 -12.61
CA SER A 12 -16.38 -8.40 -12.20
C SER A 12 -16.29 -6.88 -12.24
N ILE A 13 -15.16 -6.31 -11.81
CA ILE A 13 -14.90 -4.85 -11.88
C ILE A 13 -14.70 -4.44 -13.32
N LEU A 14 -13.86 -5.19 -14.06
CA LEU A 14 -13.51 -4.88 -15.43
C LEU A 14 -14.66 -5.08 -16.43
N ARG A 15 -15.77 -5.71 -16.05
CA ARG A 15 -16.94 -5.88 -16.92
C ARG A 15 -17.42 -4.54 -17.49
N ASP A 16 -17.33 -3.49 -16.70
CA ASP A 16 -17.80 -2.15 -17.04
C ASP A 16 -16.72 -1.31 -17.74
N PHE A 17 -15.52 -1.88 -17.95
CA PHE A 17 -14.38 -1.23 -18.60
C PHE A 17 -13.97 -1.94 -19.90
N PRO A 18 -13.54 -1.19 -20.93
CA PRO A 18 -13.12 -1.80 -22.19
C PRO A 18 -11.85 -2.64 -22.00
N LYS A 19 -11.99 -3.98 -22.14
CA LYS A 19 -11.00 -5.06 -21.94
C LYS A 19 -9.55 -4.84 -22.42
N SER A 20 -9.28 -3.85 -23.28
CA SER A 20 -8.00 -3.69 -23.97
C SER A 20 -6.93 -2.87 -23.23
N SER A 21 -7.21 -2.30 -22.04
CA SER A 21 -6.31 -1.30 -21.42
C SER A 21 -5.67 -1.65 -20.07
N HIS A 22 -6.05 -2.74 -19.40
CA HIS A 22 -5.76 -2.91 -17.96
C HIS A 22 -4.48 -3.69 -17.64
N LEU A 23 -4.11 -4.65 -18.49
CA LEU A 23 -2.95 -5.54 -18.29
C LEU A 23 -1.81 -5.25 -19.27
N ASN A 24 -1.77 -4.04 -19.81
CA ASN A 24 -0.82 -3.73 -20.86
C ASN A 24 0.46 -3.20 -20.23
N HIS A 25 1.46 -4.07 -20.08
CA HIS A 25 2.80 -3.69 -19.62
C HIS A 25 3.37 -2.54 -20.45
N SER A 26 3.02 -2.44 -21.75
CA SER A 26 3.41 -1.30 -22.59
C SER A 26 2.82 0.05 -22.16
N ILE A 27 1.75 0.05 -21.36
CA ILE A 27 1.21 1.28 -20.77
C ILE A 27 1.90 1.61 -19.45
N CYS A 28 2.29 0.62 -18.65
CA CYS A 28 3.19 0.84 -17.51
C CYS A 28 4.54 1.44 -17.98
N GLU A 29 5.07 0.95 -19.10
CA GLU A 29 6.25 1.52 -19.75
C GLU A 29 6.02 3.00 -20.13
N LYS A 30 4.89 3.32 -20.76
CA LYS A 30 4.54 4.69 -21.14
C LYS A 30 4.33 5.62 -19.95
N CYS A 31 3.75 5.13 -18.85
CA CYS A 31 3.54 5.92 -17.65
C CYS A 31 4.82 6.04 -16.79
N GLY A 32 5.86 5.25 -17.10
CA GLY A 32 7.14 5.26 -16.37
C GLY A 32 7.05 4.71 -14.94
N GLY A 33 5.99 3.97 -14.61
CA GLY A 33 5.79 3.44 -13.28
C GLY A 33 5.50 4.49 -12.20
N LYS A 34 4.87 5.63 -12.55
CA LYS A 34 4.50 6.68 -11.58
C LYS A 34 3.75 6.14 -10.35
N CYS A 35 2.86 5.16 -10.52
CA CYS A 35 2.18 4.52 -9.39
C CYS A 35 3.16 3.76 -8.47
N CYS A 36 4.14 3.06 -9.05
CA CYS A 36 5.16 2.34 -8.31
C CYS A 36 6.14 3.27 -7.59
N GLN A 37 6.34 4.50 -8.08
CA GLN A 37 7.17 5.50 -7.40
C GLN A 37 6.54 6.01 -6.10
N ARG A 38 5.21 5.95 -6.00
CA ARG A 38 4.43 6.42 -4.83
C ARG A 38 4.22 5.36 -3.76
N GLY A 39 4.58 4.10 -4.02
CA GLY A 39 4.38 3.02 -3.05
C GLY A 39 4.22 1.65 -3.68
N GLY A 40 4.30 0.63 -2.84
CA GLY A 40 3.89 -0.73 -3.20
C GLY A 40 2.37 -0.90 -3.25
N CYS A 41 1.88 -1.67 -4.22
CA CYS A 41 0.45 -1.95 -4.39
C CYS A 41 -0.10 -2.83 -3.25
N GLY A 42 -1.31 -2.52 -2.76
CA GLY A 42 -2.02 -3.33 -1.78
C GLY A 42 -2.41 -4.70 -2.33
N LEU A 43 -2.31 -5.72 -1.48
CA LEU A 43 -2.86 -7.06 -1.73
C LEU A 43 -4.28 -7.08 -1.19
N MET A 44 -5.21 -7.66 -1.93
CA MET A 44 -6.49 -8.09 -1.35
C MET A 44 -6.31 -9.45 -0.68
N THR A 45 -7.22 -9.86 0.18
CA THR A 45 -7.20 -11.16 0.86
C THR A 45 -7.23 -12.33 -0.14
N CYS A 46 -7.82 -12.14 -1.32
CA CYS A 46 -7.78 -13.12 -2.41
C CYS A 46 -6.40 -13.26 -3.10
N ASP A 47 -5.44 -12.37 -2.82
CA ASP A 47 -4.02 -12.55 -3.20
C ASP A 47 -3.27 -13.48 -2.23
N VAL A 48 -3.86 -13.81 -1.08
CA VAL A 48 -3.23 -14.61 -0.02
C VAL A 48 -3.67 -16.06 -0.15
N SER A 49 -2.74 -16.94 -0.51
CA SER A 49 -3.05 -18.37 -0.71
C SER A 49 -3.40 -19.11 0.59
N GLU A 50 -2.87 -18.65 1.73
CA GLU A 50 -3.13 -19.23 3.03
C GLU A 50 -3.29 -18.15 4.09
N MET A 51 -4.54 -17.93 4.52
CA MET A 51 -4.89 -16.95 5.56
C MET A 51 -4.62 -17.53 6.96
N SER A 52 -3.34 -17.61 7.31
CA SER A 52 -2.84 -18.07 8.62
C SER A 52 -1.61 -17.26 9.01
N VAL A 53 -1.21 -17.30 10.29
CA VAL A 53 0.02 -16.63 10.77
C VAL A 53 1.21 -17.11 9.95
N ASP A 54 1.37 -18.42 9.78
CA ASP A 54 2.49 -18.99 9.06
C ASP A 54 2.42 -18.71 7.55
N GLY A 55 1.22 -18.67 6.97
CA GLY A 55 1.00 -18.31 5.56
C GLY A 55 1.44 -16.89 5.26
N ILE A 56 1.01 -15.93 6.08
CA ILE A 56 1.42 -14.52 5.96
C ILE A 56 2.93 -14.38 6.15
N ARG A 57 3.51 -15.03 7.18
CA ARG A 57 4.95 -14.97 7.43
C ARG A 57 5.77 -15.56 6.28
N ARG A 58 5.32 -16.66 5.66
CA ARG A 58 5.95 -17.20 4.44
C ARG A 58 5.93 -16.21 3.28
N MET A 59 4.83 -15.46 3.11
CA MET A 59 4.79 -14.41 2.10
C MET A 59 5.80 -13.29 2.42
N LEU A 60 5.92 -12.87 3.67
CA LEU A 60 6.93 -11.89 4.10
C LEU A 60 8.37 -12.41 3.90
N ASP A 61 8.62 -13.71 4.09
CA ASP A 61 9.93 -14.36 3.89
C ASP A 61 10.42 -14.30 2.44
N THR A 62 9.52 -14.13 1.47
CA THR A 62 9.91 -13.93 0.07
C THR A 62 10.68 -12.63 -0.16
N GLY A 63 10.58 -11.68 0.77
CA GLY A 63 11.14 -10.33 0.62
C GLY A 63 10.40 -9.46 -0.41
N LYS A 64 9.34 -9.97 -1.06
CA LYS A 64 8.56 -9.23 -2.06
C LYS A 64 7.36 -8.48 -1.48
N TYR A 65 6.98 -8.79 -0.24
CA TYR A 65 5.81 -8.22 0.44
C TYR A 65 6.18 -7.64 1.80
N SER A 66 5.34 -6.72 2.28
CA SER A 66 5.39 -6.16 3.63
C SER A 66 3.99 -5.92 4.17
N ILE A 67 3.84 -5.92 5.50
CA ILE A 67 2.67 -5.38 6.18
C ILE A 67 2.80 -3.86 6.25
N THR A 68 1.73 -3.14 5.94
CA THR A 68 1.60 -1.69 6.10
C THR A 68 0.30 -1.40 6.84
N PHE A 69 0.08 -0.14 7.23
CA PHE A 69 -1.11 0.27 7.95
C PHE A 69 -1.99 1.13 7.06
N PHE A 70 -3.29 0.84 7.04
CA PHE A 70 -4.29 1.67 6.40
C PHE A 70 -5.06 2.43 7.47
N PHE A 71 -5.12 3.75 7.32
CA PHE A 71 -5.85 4.67 8.18
C PHE A 71 -6.46 5.77 7.30
N ALA A 72 -7.77 5.71 7.10
CA ALA A 72 -8.51 6.69 6.29
C ALA A 72 -9.56 7.41 7.14
N GLY A 73 -9.17 7.90 8.32
CA GLY A 73 -10.09 8.51 9.28
C GLY A 73 -11.09 7.52 9.89
N MET A 74 -10.88 6.21 9.68
CA MET A 74 -11.53 5.18 10.46
C MET A 74 -11.03 5.27 11.89
N GLU A 75 -11.89 5.04 12.88
CA GLU A 75 -11.47 4.97 14.29
C GLU A 75 -10.44 3.85 14.53
N GLU A 76 -10.29 2.93 13.58
CA GLU A 76 -9.40 1.78 13.64
C GLU A 76 -8.28 1.81 12.59
N ILE A 77 -7.10 1.35 13.01
CA ILE A 77 -5.94 1.11 12.15
C ILE A 77 -5.98 -0.34 11.69
N ILE A 78 -5.97 -0.55 10.37
CA ILE A 78 -6.06 -1.89 9.79
C ILE A 78 -4.69 -2.25 9.19
N PRO A 79 -3.99 -3.27 9.70
CA PRO A 79 -2.80 -3.79 9.03
C PRO A 79 -3.21 -4.54 7.76
N VAL A 80 -2.58 -4.19 6.65
CA VAL A 80 -2.83 -4.77 5.32
C VAL A 80 -1.52 -5.21 4.69
N MET A 81 -1.55 -6.15 3.75
CA MET A 81 -0.36 -6.51 2.98
C MET A 81 -0.20 -5.63 1.74
N SER A 82 1.05 -5.35 1.37
CA SER A 82 1.40 -4.64 0.14
C SER A 82 2.68 -5.23 -0.48
N ALA A 83 2.88 -4.99 -1.78
CA ALA A 83 4.20 -5.16 -2.39
C ALA A 83 5.23 -4.32 -1.62
N ARG A 84 6.42 -4.86 -1.44
CA ARG A 84 7.42 -4.25 -0.57
C ARG A 84 8.01 -3.01 -1.21
N GLU A 85 8.20 -1.96 -0.43
CA GLU A 85 8.92 -0.76 -0.87
C GLU A 85 10.44 -0.95 -0.74
N VAL A 86 11.21 -0.15 -1.46
CA VAL A 86 12.68 -0.18 -1.40
C VAL A 86 13.15 0.07 0.03
N ASN A 87 13.96 -0.87 0.55
CA ASN A 87 14.50 -0.87 1.92
C ASN A 87 13.42 -0.88 3.01
N ALA A 88 12.20 -1.33 2.72
CA ALA A 88 11.18 -1.49 3.76
C ALA A 88 11.43 -2.73 4.61
N GLU A 89 11.10 -2.61 5.89
CA GLU A 89 11.06 -3.74 6.82
C GLU A 89 9.90 -4.68 6.49
N ARG A 90 9.80 -5.81 7.20
CA ARG A 90 8.70 -6.77 7.01
C ARG A 90 7.37 -6.15 7.42
N VAL A 91 7.40 -5.37 8.50
CA VAL A 91 6.32 -4.49 8.92
C VAL A 91 6.79 -3.05 8.69
N ASN A 92 6.26 -2.43 7.64
CA ASN A 92 6.59 -1.07 7.24
C ASN A 92 5.60 -0.10 7.91
N ASN A 93 6.02 0.53 9.00
CA ASN A 93 5.23 1.55 9.68
C ASN A 93 5.46 2.98 9.16
N SER A 94 6.24 3.17 8.09
CA SER A 94 6.39 4.48 7.47
C SER A 94 5.10 4.89 6.76
N ILE A 95 4.55 6.05 7.14
CA ILE A 95 3.44 6.67 6.40
C ILE A 95 3.93 7.49 5.20
N ILE A 96 5.22 7.88 5.19
CA ILE A 96 5.87 8.43 3.99
C ILE A 96 6.27 7.25 3.12
N ARG A 97 5.58 7.11 1.98
CA ARG A 97 5.76 6.00 1.06
C ARG A 97 7.06 6.11 0.28
N ARG A 98 7.57 4.96 -0.15
CA ARG A 98 8.80 4.85 -0.96
C ARG A 98 8.50 4.07 -2.24
N PRO A 99 9.35 4.21 -3.28
CA PRO A 99 9.19 3.42 -4.49
C PRO A 99 9.09 1.91 -4.21
N CYS A 100 8.25 1.23 -4.98
CA CYS A 100 8.09 -0.22 -4.94
C CYS A 100 9.41 -0.91 -5.30
N SER A 101 9.82 -1.91 -4.50
CA SER A 101 11.05 -2.69 -4.74
C SER A 101 10.99 -3.58 -5.98
N LEU A 102 9.80 -3.76 -6.55
CA LEU A 102 9.54 -4.58 -7.73
C LEU A 102 9.45 -3.74 -9.01
N GLN A 103 9.65 -2.42 -8.91
CA GLN A 103 9.71 -1.54 -10.07
C GLN A 103 10.98 -1.84 -10.89
N GLN A 104 10.78 -2.04 -12.18
CA GLN A 104 11.82 -2.17 -13.19
C GLN A 104 11.67 -1.03 -14.21
N GLN A 105 12.69 -0.86 -15.07
CA GLN A 105 12.66 0.16 -16.12
C GLN A 105 11.42 0.05 -17.02
N ASN A 106 10.93 -1.17 -17.25
CA ASN A 106 9.84 -1.47 -18.17
C ASN A 106 8.56 -1.96 -17.46
N GLY A 107 8.38 -1.68 -16.17
CA GLY A 107 7.16 -2.06 -15.44
C GLY A 107 7.44 -2.75 -14.11
N CYS A 108 6.65 -3.78 -13.79
CA CYS A 108 6.75 -4.50 -12.52
C CYS A 108 7.32 -5.90 -12.75
N SER A 109 8.21 -6.37 -11.87
CA SER A 109 8.84 -7.68 -11.97
C SER A 109 7.89 -8.86 -11.72
N PHE A 110 6.68 -8.60 -11.21
CA PHE A 110 5.65 -9.61 -11.04
C PHE A 110 4.96 -9.97 -12.35
N SER A 111 4.65 -11.26 -12.53
CA SER A 111 3.64 -11.69 -13.50
C SER A 111 2.27 -11.14 -13.12
N ASP A 112 1.30 -11.21 -14.04
CA ASP A 112 -0.06 -10.74 -13.77
C ASP A 112 -0.73 -11.55 -12.65
N GLU A 113 -0.39 -12.84 -12.51
CA GLU A 113 -0.86 -13.70 -11.44
C GLU A 113 -0.26 -13.30 -10.08
N GLU A 114 1.04 -13.01 -10.03
CA GLU A 114 1.75 -12.59 -8.81
C GLU A 114 1.42 -11.14 -8.38
N ARG A 115 1.03 -10.28 -9.33
CA ARG A 115 0.84 -8.85 -9.08
C ARG A 115 -0.35 -8.63 -8.13
N PRO A 116 -0.20 -7.86 -7.05
CA PRO A 116 -1.30 -7.59 -6.13
C PRO A 116 -2.54 -7.04 -6.84
N THR A 117 -3.72 -7.44 -6.38
CA THR A 117 -5.00 -7.11 -7.01
C THR A 117 -5.20 -5.60 -7.17
N MET A 118 -4.86 -4.78 -6.16
CA MET A 118 -4.96 -3.32 -6.28
C MET A 118 -4.05 -2.76 -7.38
N GLY A 119 -2.91 -3.41 -7.65
CA GLY A 119 -2.02 -3.06 -8.75
C GLY A 119 -2.57 -3.39 -10.14
N LEU A 120 -3.43 -4.41 -10.25
CA LEU A 120 -4.12 -4.79 -11.49
C LEU A 120 -5.35 -3.90 -11.77
N LEU A 121 -5.90 -3.28 -10.73
CA LEU A 121 -7.03 -2.36 -10.81
C LEU A 121 -6.61 -0.90 -11.03
N TYR A 122 -5.31 -0.62 -11.06
CA TYR A 122 -4.80 0.64 -11.60
C TYR A 122 -4.77 0.58 -13.12
N VAL A 123 -5.55 1.44 -13.77
CA VAL A 123 -5.62 1.49 -15.23
C VAL A 123 -5.24 2.87 -15.75
N PRO A 124 -4.61 2.93 -16.92
CA PRO A 124 -4.33 4.20 -17.58
C PRO A 124 -5.61 4.86 -18.10
N ASN A 125 -5.74 6.15 -17.87
CA ASN A 125 -6.73 6.99 -18.52
C ASN A 125 -6.21 7.48 -19.88
N SER A 126 -7.09 8.14 -20.64
CA SER A 126 -6.78 8.65 -21.99
C SER A 126 -5.67 9.70 -22.03
N GLN A 127 -5.31 10.29 -20.89
CA GLN A 127 -4.24 11.28 -20.74
C GLN A 127 -2.89 10.66 -20.35
N GLY A 128 -2.83 9.33 -20.19
CA GLY A 128 -1.61 8.61 -19.78
C GLY A 128 -1.32 8.67 -18.28
N ASN A 129 -2.29 9.09 -17.46
CA ASN A 129 -2.23 8.97 -16.01
C ASN A 129 -2.83 7.64 -15.56
N CYS A 130 -2.43 7.10 -14.42
CA CYS A 130 -3.04 5.90 -13.84
C CYS A 130 -4.14 6.29 -12.85
N GLU A 131 -5.31 5.70 -12.99
CA GLU A 131 -6.47 5.84 -12.11
C GLU A 131 -6.80 4.48 -11.47
N MET A 132 -7.19 4.48 -10.20
CA MET A 132 -7.64 3.28 -9.53
C MET A 132 -9.13 3.07 -9.86
N LEU A 133 -9.50 1.87 -10.30
CA LEU A 133 -10.89 1.53 -10.65
C LEU A 133 -11.80 1.24 -9.46
N VAL A 134 -11.22 1.14 -8.27
CA VAL A 134 -11.91 0.86 -7.01
C VAL A 134 -11.54 1.90 -5.98
N ASP A 135 -12.37 2.06 -4.95
CA ASP A 135 -12.02 2.89 -3.81
C ASP A 135 -10.90 2.22 -3.01
N SER A 136 -9.90 3.00 -2.60
CA SER A 136 -8.85 2.56 -1.67
C SER A 136 -9.41 2.01 -0.35
N LEU A 137 -10.59 2.44 0.08
CA LEU A 137 -11.31 1.90 1.25
C LEU A 137 -11.68 0.42 1.07
N GLU A 138 -11.84 -0.08 -0.16
CA GLU A 138 -12.10 -1.49 -0.39
C GLU A 138 -10.98 -2.38 0.17
N LEU A 139 -9.73 -1.92 0.10
CA LEU A 139 -8.59 -2.62 0.69
C LEU A 139 -8.78 -2.79 2.21
N ALA A 140 -9.14 -1.71 2.90
CA ALA A 140 -9.40 -1.75 4.34
C ALA A 140 -10.56 -2.68 4.69
N PHE A 141 -11.68 -2.56 3.99
CA PHE A 141 -12.86 -3.40 4.23
C PHE A 141 -12.61 -4.87 3.95
N ASP A 142 -11.76 -5.18 2.99
CA ASP A 142 -11.40 -6.56 2.67
C ASP A 142 -10.51 -7.19 3.75
N TRP A 143 -9.58 -6.42 4.32
CA TRP A 143 -8.72 -6.89 5.41
C TRP A 143 -9.37 -6.86 6.79
N TYR A 144 -10.42 -6.04 6.99
CA TYR A 144 -11.07 -5.88 8.29
C TYR A 144 -11.48 -7.21 8.96
N PRO A 145 -12.09 -8.19 8.28
CA PRO A 145 -12.42 -9.49 8.89
C PRO A 145 -11.20 -10.30 9.36
N CYS A 146 -10.02 -10.01 8.83
CA CYS A 146 -8.76 -10.66 9.18
C CYS A 146 -7.87 -9.80 10.09
N LYS A 147 -8.39 -8.68 10.61
CA LYS A 147 -7.62 -7.72 11.41
C LYS A 147 -6.92 -8.36 12.59
N GLU A 148 -7.62 -9.16 13.41
CA GLU A 148 -7.02 -9.78 14.60
C GLU A 148 -5.84 -10.71 14.25
N LEU A 149 -5.97 -11.48 13.16
CA LEU A 149 -4.89 -12.33 12.65
C LEU A 149 -3.69 -11.46 12.25
N MET A 150 -3.92 -10.36 11.55
CA MET A 150 -2.87 -9.45 11.12
C MET A 150 -2.19 -8.76 12.30
N GLU A 151 -2.95 -8.36 13.32
CA GLU A 151 -2.41 -7.79 14.57
C GLU A 151 -1.53 -8.81 15.32
N GLN A 152 -1.91 -10.09 15.32
CA GLN A 152 -1.08 -11.16 15.86
C GLN A 152 0.24 -11.30 15.09
N VAL A 153 0.21 -11.27 13.75
CA VAL A 153 1.43 -11.31 12.93
C VAL A 153 2.32 -10.10 13.22
N VAL A 154 1.74 -8.89 13.26
CA VAL A 154 2.47 -7.66 13.60
C VAL A 154 3.16 -7.78 14.95
N LEU A 155 2.45 -8.27 15.98
CA LEU A 155 3.01 -8.46 17.31
C LEU A 155 4.17 -9.47 17.31
N LEU A 156 4.04 -10.58 16.59
CA LEU A 156 5.08 -11.60 16.49
C LEU A 156 6.33 -11.09 15.75
N GLU A 157 6.14 -10.28 14.71
CA GLU A 157 7.24 -9.77 13.88
C GLU A 157 7.99 -8.59 14.53
N THR A 158 7.36 -7.86 15.45
CA THR A 158 7.90 -6.58 15.96
C THR A 158 7.99 -6.48 17.48
N GLY A 159 7.25 -7.32 18.21
CA GLY A 159 7.08 -7.18 19.66
C GLY A 159 6.18 -6.00 20.07
N LYS A 160 5.54 -5.31 19.12
CA LYS A 160 4.71 -4.13 19.35
C LYS A 160 3.31 -4.33 18.80
N ASN A 161 2.33 -3.66 19.40
CA ASN A 161 0.97 -3.66 18.86
C ASN A 161 0.84 -2.69 17.68
N THR A 162 -0.20 -2.90 16.86
CA THR A 162 -0.50 -2.13 15.65
C THR A 162 -0.60 -0.63 15.90
N THR A 163 -1.34 -0.24 16.94
CA THR A 163 -1.56 1.17 17.29
C THR A 163 -0.24 1.86 17.63
N GLU A 164 0.58 1.24 18.48
CA GLU A 164 1.90 1.77 18.86
C GLU A 164 2.80 1.94 17.63
N LEU A 165 2.86 0.95 16.73
CA LEU A 165 3.68 1.03 15.52
C LEU A 165 3.25 2.12 14.57
N PHE A 166 1.94 2.24 14.33
CA PHE A 166 1.37 3.25 13.45
C PHE A 166 1.67 4.66 13.97
N TYR A 167 1.38 4.94 15.24
CA TYR A 167 1.63 6.26 15.80
C TYR A 167 3.14 6.59 15.90
N ASN A 168 3.99 5.62 16.18
CA ASN A 168 5.45 5.80 16.06
C ASN A 168 5.84 6.16 14.61
N GLY A 169 5.21 5.54 13.62
CA GLY A 169 5.36 5.86 12.21
C GLY A 169 4.98 7.30 11.88
N CYS A 170 3.84 7.75 12.37
CA CYS A 170 3.38 9.14 12.24
C CYS A 170 4.34 10.13 12.89
N ILE A 171 4.80 9.88 14.12
CA ILE A 171 5.76 10.76 14.82
C ILE A 171 7.07 10.85 14.04
N ASN A 172 7.61 9.72 13.58
CA ASN A 172 8.84 9.70 12.79
C ASN A 172 8.68 10.48 11.48
N ALA A 173 7.54 10.34 10.80
CA ALA A 173 7.25 11.10 9.59
C ALA A 173 7.16 12.61 9.87
N ALA A 174 6.48 13.01 10.94
CA ALA A 174 6.38 14.41 11.35
C ALA A 174 7.77 15.01 11.62
N MET A 175 8.65 14.29 12.34
CA MET A 175 10.02 14.74 12.61
C MET A 175 10.84 14.89 11.31
N GLN A 176 10.73 13.95 10.38
CA GLN A 176 11.42 14.02 9.08
C GLN A 176 10.94 15.22 8.25
N ILE A 177 9.63 15.43 8.18
CA ILE A 177 9.02 16.56 7.46
C ILE A 177 9.44 17.88 8.10
N ARG A 178 9.38 18.00 9.44
CA ARG A 178 9.79 19.21 10.15
C ARG A 178 11.24 19.56 9.86
N GLN A 179 12.13 18.57 9.92
CA GLN A 179 13.55 18.77 9.61
C GLN A 179 13.77 19.35 8.20
N LYS A 180 13.01 18.89 7.20
CA LYS A 180 13.07 19.44 5.83
C LYS A 180 12.55 20.87 5.76
N LEU A 181 11.43 21.15 6.42
CA LEU A 181 10.84 22.49 6.45
C LEU A 181 11.77 23.50 7.12
N ASP A 182 12.42 23.13 8.23
CA ASP A 182 13.43 23.96 8.90
C ASP A 182 14.63 24.28 8.00
N GLN A 183 14.94 23.38 7.04
CA GLN A 183 15.99 23.56 6.04
C GLN A 183 15.50 24.29 4.77
N ASN A 184 14.25 24.74 4.72
CA ASN A 184 13.58 25.31 3.55
C ASN A 184 13.64 24.40 2.31
N LEU A 185 13.57 23.08 2.53
CA LEU A 185 13.49 22.10 1.44
C LEU A 185 12.04 21.86 1.03
N GLU A 186 11.82 21.66 -0.26
CA GLU A 186 10.51 21.27 -0.78
C GLU A 186 10.15 19.85 -0.33
N LEU A 187 8.86 19.65 -0.03
CA LEU A 187 8.31 18.34 0.27
C LEU A 187 8.08 17.56 -1.02
N THR A 188 8.30 16.25 -0.95
CA THR A 188 7.92 15.31 -2.00
C THR A 188 6.42 15.06 -1.96
N GLU A 189 5.84 14.58 -3.07
CA GLU A 189 4.42 14.21 -3.15
C GLU A 189 4.00 13.23 -2.03
N THR A 190 4.85 12.26 -1.70
CA THR A 190 4.57 11.28 -0.64
C THR A 190 4.65 11.88 0.77
N GLU A 191 5.45 12.93 0.96
CA GLU A 191 5.50 13.68 2.23
C GLU A 191 4.27 14.58 2.37
N GLU A 192 3.82 15.22 1.29
CA GLU A 192 2.55 15.97 1.27
C GLU A 192 1.35 15.06 1.55
N GLN A 193 1.33 13.84 1.00
CA GLN A 193 0.31 12.84 1.33
C GLN A 193 0.36 12.42 2.80
N ALA A 194 1.56 12.31 3.38
CA ALA A 194 1.70 11.99 4.80
C ALA A 194 1.13 13.10 5.69
N LEU A 195 1.17 14.38 5.29
CA LEU A 195 0.54 15.47 6.06
C LEU A 195 -0.95 15.23 6.30
N VAL A 196 -1.68 14.66 5.35
CA VAL A 196 -3.11 14.34 5.51
C VAL A 196 -3.31 13.32 6.63
N VAL A 197 -2.45 12.30 6.70
CA VAL A 197 -2.51 11.30 7.78
C VAL A 197 -2.12 11.92 9.13
N LEU A 198 -1.12 12.80 9.14
CA LEU A 198 -0.73 13.53 10.36
C LEU A 198 -1.86 14.42 10.88
N ASP A 199 -2.61 15.06 9.98
CA ASP A 199 -3.76 15.90 10.33
C ASP A 199 -4.88 15.06 10.95
N LEU A 200 -5.27 13.97 10.28
CA LEU A 200 -6.30 13.05 10.76
C LEU A 200 -5.95 12.38 12.10
N THR A 201 -4.67 12.26 12.42
CA THR A 201 -4.20 11.69 13.71
C THR A 201 -3.95 12.75 14.78
N GLY A 202 -4.06 14.04 14.45
CA GLY A 202 -3.72 15.16 15.35
C GLY A 202 -2.22 15.33 15.60
N ILE A 203 -1.36 14.55 14.94
CA ILE A 203 0.10 14.65 15.08
C ILE A 203 0.67 15.83 14.31
N ILE A 204 -0.08 16.38 13.34
CA ILE A 204 0.35 17.55 12.56
C ILE A 204 0.75 18.75 13.43
N MET A 205 0.21 18.87 14.65
CA MET A 205 0.59 19.91 15.62
C MET A 205 2.09 19.90 15.94
N LEU A 206 2.77 18.75 15.85
CA LEU A 206 4.23 18.67 16.02
C LEU A 206 5.01 19.43 14.93
N LEU A 207 4.35 19.81 13.82
CA LEU A 207 4.94 20.63 12.76
C LEU A 207 4.78 22.14 13.03
N GLU A 208 3.99 22.56 14.02
CA GLU A 208 3.68 23.96 14.29
C GLU A 208 4.49 24.58 15.45
N GLU A 209 5.15 23.73 16.26
CA GLU A 209 6.02 24.13 17.39
C GLU A 209 7.45 24.43 16.95
#